data_AF-A0AAV6BWN9-F1
#
_entry.id   AF-A0AAV6BWN9-F1
#
_cell.length_a   1.000
_cell.length_b   1.000
_cell.length_c   1.000
_cell.angle_alpha   90.00
_cell.angle_beta   90.00
_cell.angle_gamma   90.00
#
_symmetry.space_group_name_H-M   'P 1'
#
loop_
_entity.id
_entity.type
_entity.pdbx_description
1 polymer ?
#
loop_
_entity_poly.entity_id
_entity_poly.type
_entity_poly.pdbx_seq_one_letter_code
_entity_poly.pdbx_strand_id
1 'polypeptide(L)'
;MAKTSRLIQSLLLTAGLLGLPQILAAQNPPPPPPQDPNQQPVPQQTEVHPKNSKEDVEQIGNRDPGRGINFYSLEKEIALGKQLAQEVERSAKMVDDPVVTEYVNRVGQNLVRNSDAKVPFTIKVIDSDVVNAFALPGGFFYVNSGLILRAQEESELAGVMAHEISHVIARHGTKNATKGEI
;
A
#
# COMPACT_ATOMS: atom_id res chain seq x y z
N MET A 1 -1.57 -33.74 18.13
CA MET A 1 -0.61 -33.57 17.01
C MET A 1 -0.71 -32.12 16.55
N ALA A 2 0.30 -31.31 16.85
CA ALA A 2 0.32 -29.87 16.57
C ALA A 2 1.61 -29.49 15.85
N LYS A 3 1.48 -28.78 14.73
CA LYS A 3 2.50 -28.06 13.96
C LYS A 3 1.66 -27.23 12.96
N THR A 4 1.75 -25.90 12.86
CA THR A 4 2.95 -25.10 12.61
C THR A 4 2.64 -23.62 12.88
N SER A 5 3.39 -23.00 13.80
CA SER A 5 3.44 -21.55 13.97
C SER A 5 4.91 -21.16 13.96
N ARG A 6 5.38 -20.59 12.84
CA ARG A 6 6.61 -19.82 12.72
C ARG A 6 6.49 -18.98 11.47
N LEU A 7 6.50 -17.66 11.62
CA LEU A 7 7.07 -16.67 10.68
C LEU A 7 6.68 -15.26 11.17
N ILE A 8 7.12 -14.90 12.38
CA ILE A 8 7.14 -13.51 12.84
C ILE A 8 8.46 -13.33 13.59
N GLN A 9 9.51 -12.90 12.89
CA GLN A 9 10.62 -12.16 13.50
C GLN A 9 11.60 -11.69 12.43
N SER A 10 11.64 -10.37 12.24
CA SER A 10 12.84 -9.53 12.22
C SER A 10 12.66 -8.40 11.23
N LEU A 11 12.47 -7.18 11.73
CA LEU A 11 13.51 -6.17 11.60
C LEU A 11 13.25 -5.02 12.58
N LEU A 12 14.25 -4.77 13.42
CA LEU A 12 14.32 -3.76 14.47
C LEU A 12 15.59 -2.96 14.17
N LEU A 13 15.50 -1.63 14.18
CA LEU A 13 16.43 -0.62 14.76
C LEU A 13 16.30 0.73 14.01
N THR A 14 15.76 1.79 14.64
CA THR A 14 16.44 2.90 15.39
C THR A 14 17.35 3.76 14.50
N ALA A 15 17.47 5.08 14.55
CA ALA A 15 16.99 6.23 15.34
C ALA A 15 17.36 7.45 14.44
N GLY A 16 16.80 8.66 14.52
CA GLY A 16 16.76 9.52 15.68
C GLY A 16 16.89 10.98 15.22
N LEU A 17 15.91 11.79 15.65
CA LEU A 17 15.98 13.16 16.15
C LEU A 17 16.61 14.33 15.33
N LEU A 18 15.69 15.27 15.05
CA LEU A 18 15.70 16.71 15.40
C LEU A 18 16.54 17.71 14.59
N GLY A 19 15.84 18.76 14.15
CA GLY A 19 16.39 20.12 14.06
C GLY A 19 15.92 20.92 12.85
N LEU A 20 14.80 21.64 12.98
CA LEU A 20 14.51 22.87 12.22
C LEU A 20 14.49 24.03 13.24
N PRO A 21 14.47 25.33 12.86
CA PRO A 21 14.57 25.96 11.52
C PRO A 21 15.53 27.18 11.49
N GLN A 22 15.78 27.78 10.32
CA GLN A 22 15.74 29.24 10.12
C GLN A 22 15.68 29.57 8.61
N ILE A 23 14.76 30.47 8.24
CA ILE A 23 14.60 31.08 6.91
C ILE A 23 15.25 32.46 6.97
N LEU A 24 16.14 32.81 6.03
CA LEU A 24 16.27 34.21 5.56
C LEU A 24 16.97 34.35 4.20
N ALA A 25 16.26 35.07 3.31
CA ALA A 25 16.67 35.91 2.19
C ALA A 25 17.50 35.33 1.02
N ALA A 26 16.91 35.49 -0.17
CA ALA A 26 17.50 35.29 -1.48
C ALA A 26 18.79 36.08 -1.69
N GLN A 27 19.89 35.37 -1.90
CA GLN A 27 21.15 35.89 -2.43
C GLN A 27 21.39 35.18 -3.76
N ASN A 28 21.69 35.93 -4.81
CA ASN A 28 22.08 35.35 -6.10
C ASN A 28 23.26 34.39 -5.90
N PRO A 29 23.24 33.18 -6.49
CA PRO A 29 24.27 32.20 -6.24
C PRO A 29 25.64 32.73 -6.70
N PRO A 30 26.72 32.43 -5.96
CA PRO A 30 28.07 32.80 -6.38
C PRO A 30 28.42 32.12 -7.72
N PRO A 31 29.27 32.74 -8.55
CA PRO A 31 29.71 32.15 -9.80
C PRO A 31 30.41 30.81 -9.53
N PRO A 32 30.25 29.81 -10.43
CA PRO A 32 30.84 28.50 -10.23
C PRO A 32 32.38 28.60 -10.15
N PRO A 33 33.02 27.72 -9.36
CA PRO A 33 34.48 27.69 -9.27
C PRO A 33 35.11 27.38 -10.64
N PRO A 34 36.35 27.83 -10.89
CA PRO A 34 37.06 27.55 -12.13
C PRO A 34 37.15 26.04 -12.38
N GLN A 35 36.68 25.60 -13.56
CA GLN A 35 36.76 24.20 -13.96
C GLN A 35 38.21 23.82 -14.24
N ASP A 36 38.69 22.76 -13.59
CA ASP A 36 39.98 22.14 -13.89
C ASP A 36 39.98 21.63 -15.35
N PRO A 37 40.94 22.04 -16.21
CA PRO A 37 40.98 21.64 -17.62
C PRO A 37 41.07 20.12 -17.84
N ASN A 38 41.40 19.33 -16.81
CA ASN A 38 41.47 17.87 -16.86
C ASN A 38 40.30 17.15 -16.17
N GLN A 39 39.26 17.86 -15.71
CA GLN A 39 38.00 17.22 -15.34
C GLN A 39 37.17 16.95 -16.59
N GLN A 40 37.13 15.67 -17.00
CA GLN A 40 36.07 15.20 -17.88
C GLN A 40 34.73 15.58 -17.25
N PRO A 41 33.74 16.06 -18.04
CA PRO A 41 32.41 16.33 -17.51
C PRO A 41 31.93 15.07 -16.78
N VAL A 42 31.60 15.21 -15.49
CA VAL A 42 30.88 14.15 -14.77
C VAL A 42 29.68 13.84 -15.65
N PRO A 43 29.53 12.62 -16.18
CA PRO A 43 28.37 12.29 -16.99
C PRO A 43 27.17 12.53 -16.07
N GLN A 44 26.31 13.50 -16.44
CA GLN A 44 24.94 13.47 -15.95
C GLN A 44 24.44 12.10 -16.37
N GLN A 45 24.29 11.22 -15.39
CA GLN A 45 23.64 9.94 -15.61
C GLN A 45 22.21 10.29 -16.01
N THR A 46 21.98 10.35 -17.32
CA THR A 46 20.65 10.18 -17.87
C THR A 46 20.29 8.76 -17.47
N GLU A 47 19.71 8.59 -16.28
CA GLU A 47 19.05 7.34 -15.93
C GLU A 47 17.91 7.20 -16.94
N VAL A 48 18.21 6.50 -18.03
CA VAL A 48 17.21 6.01 -18.97
C VAL A 48 16.41 4.99 -18.17
N HIS A 49 15.41 5.45 -17.42
CA HIS A 49 14.37 4.58 -16.90
C HIS A 49 13.77 3.90 -18.13
N PRO A 50 13.93 2.57 -18.29
CA PRO A 50 13.36 1.89 -19.44
C PRO A 50 11.86 2.16 -19.38
N LYS A 51 11.31 2.68 -20.49
CA LYS A 51 9.93 3.19 -20.69
C LYS A 51 8.78 2.20 -20.36
N ASN A 52 9.03 1.12 -19.62
CA ASN A 52 8.08 0.06 -19.28
C ASN A 52 8.41 -0.67 -17.95
N SER A 53 9.21 -0.09 -17.03
CA SER A 53 9.44 -0.77 -15.74
C SER A 53 8.22 -0.62 -14.83
N LYS A 54 7.90 -1.66 -14.06
CA LYS A 54 6.85 -1.59 -13.02
C LYS A 54 7.20 -0.58 -11.92
N GLU A 55 8.42 -0.08 -11.89
CA GLU A 55 8.99 0.81 -10.88
C GLU A 55 8.81 2.29 -11.24
N ASP A 56 8.46 2.60 -12.49
CA ASP A 56 8.20 3.98 -12.93
C ASP A 56 6.96 4.55 -12.21
N VAL A 57 7.19 5.56 -11.37
CA VAL A 57 6.16 6.25 -10.57
C VAL A 57 5.21 7.06 -11.44
N GLU A 58 5.69 7.56 -12.59
CA GLU A 58 4.87 8.34 -13.53
C GLU A 58 3.82 7.46 -14.23
N GLN A 59 3.96 6.13 -14.13
CA GLN A 59 3.00 5.17 -14.70
C GLN A 59 1.93 4.71 -13.72
N ILE A 60 1.90 5.20 -12.47
CA ILE A 60 0.84 4.85 -11.52
C ILE A 60 -0.53 5.14 -12.15
N GLY A 61 -1.42 4.15 -12.12
CA GLY A 61 -2.72 4.17 -12.76
C GLY A 61 -2.74 3.58 -14.18
N ASN A 62 -1.60 3.51 -14.87
CA ASN A 62 -1.48 2.96 -16.23
C ASN A 62 -0.81 1.57 -16.27
N ARG A 63 -0.24 1.10 -15.16
CA ARG A 63 0.39 -0.23 -15.07
C ARG A 63 -0.67 -1.34 -15.01
N ASP A 64 -0.25 -2.55 -15.39
CA ASP A 64 -1.00 -3.80 -15.18
C ASP A 64 -0.22 -4.77 -14.27
N PRO A 65 -0.19 -4.53 -12.94
CA PRO A 65 0.38 -5.47 -11.97
C PRO A 65 -0.43 -6.77 -11.85
N GLY A 66 -1.67 -6.78 -12.35
CA GLY A 66 -2.59 -7.92 -12.35
C GLY A 66 -2.28 -9.00 -13.39
N ARG A 67 -1.31 -8.80 -14.29
CA ARG A 67 -0.94 -9.77 -15.33
C ARG A 67 -0.55 -11.15 -14.79
N GLY A 68 -0.89 -12.21 -15.52
CA GLY A 68 -0.59 -13.61 -15.20
C GLY A 68 -1.78 -14.54 -15.41
N ILE A 69 -1.59 -15.84 -15.21
CA ILE A 69 -2.69 -16.82 -15.27
C ILE A 69 -3.63 -16.56 -14.09
N ASN A 70 -4.89 -16.30 -14.40
CA ASN A 70 -5.97 -16.15 -13.43
C ASN A 70 -7.28 -16.59 -14.11
N PHE A 71 -7.92 -17.62 -13.59
CA PHE A 71 -9.16 -18.17 -14.17
C PHE A 71 -10.42 -17.39 -13.77
N TYR A 72 -10.28 -16.43 -12.86
CA TYR A 72 -11.37 -15.56 -12.44
C TYR A 72 -11.41 -14.31 -13.31
N SER A 73 -12.55 -14.05 -13.95
CA SER A 73 -12.83 -12.73 -14.52
C SER A 73 -12.93 -11.69 -13.39
N LEU A 74 -12.75 -10.41 -13.72
CA LEU A 74 -12.87 -9.33 -12.73
C LEU A 74 -14.28 -9.30 -12.09
N GLU A 75 -15.31 -9.56 -12.88
CA GLU A 75 -16.69 -9.64 -12.40
C GLU A 75 -16.89 -10.81 -11.42
N LYS A 76 -16.37 -11.99 -11.74
CA LYS A 76 -16.39 -13.15 -10.83
C LYS A 76 -15.63 -12.87 -9.54
N GLU A 77 -14.50 -12.16 -9.65
CA GLU A 77 -13.70 -11.75 -8.50
C GLU A 77 -14.47 -10.83 -7.55
N ILE A 78 -15.18 -9.83 -8.09
CA ILE A 78 -16.02 -8.92 -7.31
C ILE A 78 -17.19 -9.68 -6.68
N ALA A 79 -17.85 -10.57 -7.42
CA ALA A 79 -18.94 -11.39 -6.91
C ALA A 79 -18.49 -12.28 -5.74
N LEU A 80 -17.36 -12.96 -5.89
CA LEU A 80 -16.74 -13.77 -4.83
C LEU A 80 -16.40 -12.92 -3.61
N GLY A 81 -15.75 -11.78 -3.82
CA GLY A 81 -15.43 -10.82 -2.77
C GLY A 81 -16.65 -10.38 -1.97
N LYS A 82 -17.76 -10.07 -2.66
CA LYS A 82 -19.02 -9.67 -2.04
C LYS A 82 -19.62 -10.77 -1.17
N GLN A 83 -19.53 -12.04 -1.59
CA GLN A 83 -20.00 -13.17 -0.79
C GLN A 83 -19.16 -13.31 0.50
N LEU A 84 -17.83 -13.28 0.37
CA LEU A 84 -16.92 -13.36 1.51
C LEU A 84 -17.10 -12.16 2.47
N ALA A 85 -17.29 -10.96 1.94
CA ALA A 85 -17.57 -9.76 2.73
C ALA A 85 -18.83 -9.91 3.60
N GLN A 86 -19.89 -10.52 3.05
CA GLN A 86 -21.10 -10.81 3.83
C GLN A 86 -20.86 -11.80 4.96
N GLU A 87 -19.97 -12.78 4.77
CA GLU A 87 -19.60 -13.74 5.83
C GLU A 87 -18.79 -13.07 6.94
N VAL A 88 -17.84 -12.21 6.59
CA VAL A 88 -17.08 -11.40 7.54
C VAL A 88 -18.03 -10.52 8.34
N GLU A 89 -18.93 -9.78 7.69
CA GLU A 89 -19.82 -8.83 8.36
C GLU A 89 -20.90 -9.50 9.23
N ARG A 90 -21.24 -10.77 8.98
CA ARG A 90 -22.13 -11.53 9.86
C ARG A 90 -21.45 -12.02 11.14
N SER A 91 -20.14 -12.18 11.12
CA SER A 91 -19.37 -12.81 12.20
C SER A 91 -18.54 -11.82 13.01
N ALA A 92 -18.15 -10.71 12.40
CA ALA A 92 -17.36 -9.66 13.02
C ALA A 92 -18.24 -8.61 13.70
N LYS A 93 -17.76 -8.07 14.83
CA LYS A 93 -18.30 -6.86 15.41
C LYS A 93 -17.74 -5.67 14.65
N MET A 94 -18.59 -4.82 14.08
CA MET A 94 -18.16 -3.65 13.32
C MET A 94 -18.04 -2.43 14.24
N VAL A 95 -17.15 -1.51 13.88
CA VAL A 95 -17.12 -0.16 14.47
C VAL A 95 -18.07 0.73 13.67
N ASP A 96 -19.07 1.29 14.34
CA ASP A 96 -20.08 2.18 13.73
C ASP A 96 -19.83 3.67 14.00
N ASP A 97 -18.75 4.01 14.72
CA ASP A 97 -18.38 5.41 14.98
C ASP A 97 -18.02 6.12 13.66
N PRO A 98 -18.77 7.17 13.27
CA PRO A 98 -18.55 7.87 12.00
C PRO A 98 -17.17 8.55 11.96
N VAL A 99 -16.63 9.03 13.07
CA VAL A 99 -15.31 9.69 13.11
C VAL A 99 -14.22 8.68 12.77
N VAL A 100 -14.28 7.48 13.38
CA VAL A 100 -13.29 6.43 13.15
C VAL A 100 -13.40 5.89 11.72
N THR A 101 -14.62 5.59 11.28
CA THR A 101 -14.85 4.99 9.96
C THR A 101 -14.53 5.97 8.82
N GLU A 102 -14.88 7.25 8.95
CA GLU A 102 -14.52 8.29 7.98
C GLU A 102 -13.00 8.52 7.93
N TYR A 103 -12.32 8.53 9.08
CA TYR A 103 -10.86 8.69 9.13
C TYR A 103 -10.15 7.57 8.36
N VAL A 104 -10.46 6.31 8.68
CA VAL A 104 -9.84 5.15 8.03
C VAL A 104 -10.18 5.11 6.54
N ASN A 105 -11.44 5.39 6.19
CA ASN A 105 -11.84 5.49 4.79
C ASN A 105 -11.08 6.62 4.07
N ARG A 106 -10.91 7.80 4.66
CA ARG A 106 -10.14 8.90 4.06
C ARG A 106 -8.70 8.49 3.74
N VAL A 107 -8.02 7.84 4.69
CA VAL A 107 -6.63 7.34 4.49
C VAL A 107 -6.61 6.32 3.36
N GLY A 108 -7.43 5.28 3.42
CA GLY A 108 -7.43 4.23 2.41
C GLY A 108 -7.86 4.72 1.03
N GLN A 109 -8.87 5.58 0.93
CA GLN A 109 -9.27 6.17 -0.36
C GLN A 109 -8.16 7.06 -0.95
N ASN A 110 -7.37 7.74 -0.10
CA ASN A 110 -6.21 8.48 -0.60
C ASN A 110 -5.15 7.55 -1.21
N LEU A 111 -4.89 6.41 -0.58
CA LEU A 111 -3.98 5.40 -1.13
C LEU A 111 -4.53 4.82 -2.44
N VAL A 112 -5.81 4.46 -2.48
CA VAL A 112 -6.47 3.90 -3.68
C VAL A 112 -6.38 4.87 -4.86
N ARG A 113 -6.65 6.17 -4.65
CA ARG A 113 -6.56 7.19 -5.71
C ARG A 113 -5.16 7.35 -6.30
N ASN A 114 -4.12 7.05 -5.51
CA ASN A 114 -2.72 7.16 -5.91
C ASN A 114 -2.12 5.77 -6.20
N SER A 115 -2.91 4.84 -6.74
CA SER A 115 -2.51 3.46 -7.01
C SER A 115 -2.99 2.98 -8.39
N ASP A 116 -2.63 1.75 -8.77
CA ASP A 116 -3.12 1.09 -10.00
C ASP A 116 -4.50 0.41 -9.82
N ALA A 117 -5.25 0.73 -8.77
CA ALA A 117 -6.56 0.14 -8.50
C ALA A 117 -7.52 0.30 -9.68
N LYS A 118 -8.17 -0.82 -10.05
CA LYS A 118 -9.18 -0.90 -11.12
C LYS A 118 -10.58 -1.24 -10.62
N VAL A 119 -10.73 -1.42 -9.32
CA VAL A 119 -11.99 -1.73 -8.63
C VAL A 119 -12.24 -0.70 -7.54
N PRO A 120 -13.51 -0.39 -7.23
CA PRO A 120 -13.82 0.44 -6.07
C PRO A 120 -13.43 -0.29 -4.78
N PHE A 121 -12.95 0.46 -3.79
CA PHE A 121 -12.66 -0.08 -2.46
C PHE A 121 -13.76 0.28 -1.48
N THR A 122 -14.28 -0.73 -0.78
CA THR A 122 -15.17 -0.58 0.36
C THR A 122 -14.36 -0.85 1.63
N ILE A 123 -14.07 0.20 2.40
CA ILE A 123 -13.21 0.11 3.58
C ILE A 123 -14.09 0.16 4.83
N LYS A 124 -13.92 -0.82 5.72
CA LYS A 124 -14.66 -0.92 6.99
C LYS A 124 -13.72 -1.24 8.14
N VAL A 125 -14.18 -0.94 9.35
CA VAL A 125 -13.39 -1.17 10.57
C VAL A 125 -14.05 -2.24 11.43
N ILE A 126 -13.27 -3.25 11.81
CA ILE A 126 -13.70 -4.33 12.70
C ILE A 126 -13.26 -3.97 14.13
N ASP A 127 -14.16 -4.12 15.09
CA ASP A 127 -13.86 -4.00 16.51
C ASP A 127 -13.16 -5.28 16.98
N SER A 128 -11.83 -5.26 16.97
CA SER A 128 -10.98 -6.37 17.38
C SER A 128 -9.63 -5.83 17.84
N ASP A 129 -9.15 -6.30 18.99
CA ASP A 129 -7.83 -5.99 19.56
C ASP A 129 -6.65 -6.60 18.76
N VAL A 130 -6.93 -7.49 17.82
CA VAL A 130 -5.93 -8.10 16.95
C VAL A 130 -5.37 -7.06 15.99
N VAL A 131 -4.04 -6.90 15.99
CA VAL A 131 -3.30 -6.03 15.06
C VAL A 131 -3.31 -6.67 13.67
N ASN A 132 -4.32 -6.36 12.87
CA ASN A 132 -4.49 -6.92 11.53
C ASN A 132 -5.26 -5.97 10.59
N ALA A 133 -5.05 -6.15 9.29
CA ALA A 133 -5.90 -5.64 8.23
C ALA A 133 -5.84 -6.64 7.07
N PHE A 134 -6.92 -6.76 6.31
CA PHE A 134 -6.95 -7.71 5.18
C PHE A 134 -7.93 -7.25 4.11
N ALA A 135 -7.57 -7.47 2.86
CA ALA A 135 -8.43 -7.19 1.73
C ALA A 135 -8.90 -8.47 1.02
N LEU A 136 -10.18 -8.50 0.70
CA LEU A 136 -10.81 -9.56 -0.08
C LEU A 136 -10.80 -9.21 -1.57
N PRO A 137 -10.98 -10.22 -2.44
CA PRO A 137 -11.14 -10.00 -3.88
C PRO A 137 -12.17 -8.89 -4.19
N GLY A 138 -11.94 -8.10 -5.23
CA GLY A 138 -12.90 -7.05 -5.64
C GLY A 138 -12.97 -5.80 -4.75
N GLY A 139 -12.03 -5.61 -3.81
CA GLY A 139 -11.85 -4.34 -3.11
C GLY A 139 -12.59 -4.19 -1.77
N PHE A 140 -13.06 -5.27 -1.16
CA PHE A 140 -13.61 -5.21 0.20
C PHE A 140 -12.46 -5.28 1.21
N PHE A 141 -12.29 -4.23 2.00
CA PHE A 141 -11.10 -4.04 2.82
C PHE A 141 -11.48 -3.78 4.28
N TYR A 142 -10.93 -4.59 5.19
CA TYR A 142 -11.19 -4.52 6.62
C TYR A 142 -9.92 -4.17 7.39
N VAL A 143 -10.05 -3.24 8.33
CA VAL A 143 -9.00 -2.81 9.25
C VAL A 143 -9.47 -3.09 10.67
N ASN A 144 -8.68 -3.80 11.47
CA ASN A 144 -9.04 -4.02 12.87
C ASN A 144 -8.68 -2.79 13.72
N SER A 145 -9.52 -2.48 14.72
CA SER A 145 -9.27 -1.39 15.67
C SER A 145 -7.93 -1.54 16.41
N GLY A 146 -7.50 -2.78 16.69
CA GLY A 146 -6.20 -3.10 17.28
C GLY A 146 -5.01 -2.60 16.44
N LEU A 147 -5.11 -2.63 15.10
CA LEU A 147 -4.07 -2.03 14.25
C LEU A 147 -4.02 -0.51 14.41
N ILE A 148 -5.18 0.15 14.42
CA ILE A 148 -5.30 1.60 14.55
C ILE A 148 -4.73 2.07 15.90
N LEU A 149 -5.10 1.37 16.98
CA LEU A 149 -4.65 1.68 18.34
C LEU A 149 -3.16 1.41 18.57
N ARG A 150 -2.55 0.54 17.75
CA ARG A 150 -1.16 0.12 17.92
C ARG A 150 -0.18 0.92 17.06
N ALA A 151 -0.65 1.49 15.95
CA ALA A 151 0.12 2.40 15.12
C ALA A 151 0.46 3.67 15.89
N GLN A 152 1.71 4.12 15.80
CA GLN A 152 2.18 5.35 16.45
C GLN A 152 1.93 6.58 15.57
N GLU A 153 1.92 6.38 14.25
CA GLU A 153 1.78 7.44 13.26
C GLU A 153 0.83 7.00 12.13
N GLU A 154 0.18 7.96 11.46
CA GLU A 154 -0.72 7.67 10.31
C GLU A 154 0.03 6.94 9.18
N SER A 155 1.33 7.20 9.01
CA SER A 155 2.18 6.56 8.00
C SER A 155 2.35 5.05 8.23
N GLU A 156 2.37 4.57 9.47
CA GLU A 156 2.47 3.14 9.78
C GLU A 156 1.17 2.43 9.38
N LEU A 157 0.02 3.01 9.75
CA LEU A 157 -1.29 2.52 9.33
C LEU A 157 -1.40 2.53 7.79
N ALA A 158 -1.03 3.64 7.16
CA ALA A 158 -1.05 3.79 5.71
C ALA A 158 -0.15 2.78 5.00
N GLY A 159 1.02 2.45 5.57
CA GLY A 159 1.92 1.43 5.03
C GLY A 159 1.29 0.04 5.00
N VAL A 160 0.65 -0.38 6.10
CA VAL A 160 -0.10 -1.65 6.15
C VAL A 160 -1.27 -1.62 5.17
N MET A 161 -1.99 -0.50 5.11
CA MET A 161 -3.12 -0.37 4.18
C MET A 161 -2.69 -0.43 2.70
N ALA A 162 -1.57 0.21 2.36
CA ALA A 162 -1.02 0.18 1.02
C ALA A 162 -0.57 -1.24 0.62
N HIS A 163 0.00 -1.98 1.58
CA HIS A 163 0.35 -3.39 1.39
C HIS A 163 -0.88 -4.22 1.01
N GLU A 164 -1.97 -4.12 1.78
CA GLU A 164 -3.22 -4.84 1.50
C GLU A 164 -3.88 -4.42 0.18
N ILE A 165 -3.90 -3.11 -0.13
CA ILE A 165 -4.39 -2.61 -1.42
C ILE A 165 -3.59 -3.23 -2.59
N SER A 166 -2.25 -3.36 -2.44
CA SER A 166 -1.40 -3.96 -3.47
C SER A 166 -1.74 -5.43 -3.77
N HIS A 167 -2.19 -6.19 -2.76
CA HIS A 167 -2.64 -7.57 -2.95
C HIS A 167 -3.87 -7.66 -3.84
N VAL A 168 -4.83 -6.75 -3.68
CA VAL A 168 -6.03 -6.68 -4.53
C VAL A 168 -5.67 -6.23 -5.94
N ILE A 169 -4.85 -5.18 -6.06
CA ILE A 169 -4.38 -4.65 -7.35
C ILE A 169 -3.67 -5.73 -8.17
N ALA A 170 -2.79 -6.51 -7.53
CA ALA A 170 -2.07 -7.60 -8.16
C ALA A 170 -2.93 -8.87 -8.35
N ARG A 171 -4.18 -8.86 -7.85
CA ARG A 171 -5.15 -9.96 -7.89
C ARG A 171 -4.58 -11.24 -7.25
N HIS A 172 -3.81 -11.10 -6.17
CA HIS A 172 -3.09 -12.20 -5.54
C HIS A 172 -4.04 -13.30 -5.01
N GLY A 173 -5.18 -12.93 -4.43
CA GLY A 173 -6.14 -13.90 -3.89
C GLY A 173 -6.64 -14.90 -4.94
N THR A 174 -7.20 -14.40 -6.04
CA THR A 174 -7.74 -15.25 -7.12
C THR A 174 -6.64 -15.97 -7.91
N LYS A 175 -5.48 -15.35 -8.11
CA LYS A 175 -4.32 -16.04 -8.69
C LYS A 175 -3.86 -17.22 -7.84
N ASN A 176 -3.83 -17.05 -6.51
CA ASN A 176 -3.46 -18.15 -5.62
C ASN A 176 -4.51 -19.26 -5.63
N ALA A 177 -5.81 -18.92 -5.71
CA ALA A 177 -6.87 -19.90 -5.91
C ALA A 177 -6.69 -20.68 -7.23
N THR A 178 -6.43 -19.98 -8.34
CA THR A 178 -6.14 -20.60 -9.65
C THR A 178 -4.94 -21.55 -9.58
N LYS A 179 -3.87 -21.20 -8.85
CA LYS A 179 -2.72 -22.09 -8.67
C LYS A 179 -3.05 -23.37 -7.89
N GLY A 180 -4.05 -23.34 -7.00
CA GLY A 180 -4.48 -24.51 -6.25
C GLY A 180 -5.35 -25.48 -7.04
N GLU A 181 -5.85 -25.06 -8.22
CA GLU A 181 -6.64 -25.89 -9.13
C GLU A 181 -5.78 -26.65 -10.16
N ILE A 182 -4.47 -26.37 -10.19
CA ILE A 182 -3.48 -26.95 -11.12
C ILE A 182 -2.61 -27.95 -10.36
#